data_AF-A0A7J3FC49-F1
#
_entry.id   AF-A0A7J3FC49-F1
#
_cell.length_a   1.000
_cell.length_b   1.000
_cell.length_c   1.000
_cell.angle_alpha   90.00
_cell.angle_beta   90.00
_cell.angle_gamma   90.00
#
_symmetry.space_group_name_H-M   'P 1'
#
loop_
_entity.id
_entity.type
_entity.pdbx_description
1 polymer ?
#
loop_
_entity_poly.entity_id
_entity_poly.type
_entity_poly.pdbx_seq_one_letter_code
_entity_poly.pdbx_strand_id
1 'polypeptide(L)' 'MAKHKHTALKRRLGRAWKRTRRAPVWVIVKSKGRIRTSVKHRSWRTQRIKP' A
#
# COMPACT_ATOMS: atom_id res chain seq x y z
N MET A 1 -4.77 13.60 -19.30
CA MET A 1 -3.32 13.47 -18.98
C MET A 1 -3.01 12.44 -17.88
N ALA A 2 -3.57 11.22 -17.93
CA ALA A 2 -3.28 10.17 -16.95
C ALA A 2 -2.58 8.93 -17.54
N LYS A 3 -2.53 8.84 -18.87
CA LYS A 3 -2.01 7.69 -19.63
C LYS A 3 -0.48 7.64 -19.62
N HIS A 4 0.17 8.76 -19.93
CA HIS A 4 1.63 8.89 -19.92
C HIS A 4 2.07 9.53 -18.60
N LYS A 5 2.72 8.74 -17.75
CA LYS A 5 3.22 9.17 -16.44
C LYS A 5 4.75 9.13 -16.44
N HIS A 6 5.38 10.15 -15.87
CA HIS A 6 6.81 10.15 -15.59
C HIS A 6 7.20 8.95 -14.71
N THR A 7 8.43 8.48 -14.86
CA THR A 7 8.96 7.32 -14.13
C THR A 7 8.91 7.52 -12.61
N ALA A 8 9.16 8.74 -12.12
CA ALA A 8 9.05 9.06 -10.70
C ALA A 8 7.65 8.82 -10.14
N LEU A 9 6.61 9.27 -10.87
CA LEU A 9 5.22 9.05 -10.49
C LEU A 9 4.86 7.56 -10.50
N LYS A 10 5.32 6.80 -11.50
CA LYS A 10 5.13 5.33 -11.54
C LYS A 10 5.72 4.65 -10.31
N ARG A 11 6.93 5.02 -9.89
CA ARG A 11 7.58 4.48 -8.69
C ARG A 11 6.80 4.81 -7.41
N ARG A 12 6.31 6.06 -7.27
CA ARG A 12 5.48 6.49 -6.13
C ARG A 12 4.17 5.69 -6.06
N LEU A 13 3.48 5.53 -7.19
CA LEU A 13 2.25 4.75 -7.28
C LEU A 13 2.49 3.27 -6.96
N GLY A 14 3.57 2.67 -7.47
CA GLY A 14 3.95 1.29 -7.16
C GLY A 14 4.25 1.09 -5.67
N ARG A 15 4.93 2.05 -5.03
CA ARG A 15 5.18 2.02 -3.58
C ARG A 15 3.89 2.15 -2.78
N ALA A 16 2.98 3.04 -3.20
CA ALA A 16 1.68 3.21 -2.56
C ALA A 16 0.85 1.91 -2.64
N TRP A 17 0.87 1.23 -3.78
CA TRP A 17 0.18 -0.05 -3.96
C TRP A 17 0.74 -1.15 -3.05
N LYS A 18 2.07 -1.28 -2.94
CA LYS A 18 2.70 -2.28 -2.05
C LYS A 18 2.33 -2.08 -0.57
N ARG A 19 2.16 -0.82 -0.13
CA ARG A 19 1.84 -0.46 1.27
C ARG A 19 0.41 -0.83 1.69
N THR A 20 -0.51 -0.96 0.73
CA THR A 20 -1.93 -1.27 1.01
C THR A 20 -2.17 -2.76 1.28
N ARG A 21 -1.14 -3.62 1.23
CA ARG A 21 -1.30 -5.06 1.47
C ARG A 21 -1.42 -5.38 2.97
N ARG A 22 -2.11 -6.47 3.29
CA ARG A 22 -2.16 -7.03 4.66
C ARG A 22 -0.80 -7.61 5.07
N ALA A 23 -0.62 -7.81 6.38
CA ALA A 23 0.56 -8.49 6.88
C ALA A 23 0.61 -9.94 6.36
N PRO A 24 1.78 -10.45 5.93
CA PRO A 24 1.93 -11.86 5.54
C PRO A 24 1.63 -12.80 6.71
N VAL A 25 1.12 -14.00 6.40
CA VAL A 25 0.71 -14.99 7.41
C VAL A 25 1.85 -15.34 8.38
N TRP A 26 3.08 -15.50 7.88
CA TRP A 26 4.22 -15.82 8.73
C TRP A 26 4.54 -14.72 9.76
N VAL A 27 4.24 -13.44 9.45
CA VAL A 27 4.39 -12.32 10.39
C VAL A 27 3.33 -12.39 11.47
N ILE A 28 2.10 -12.74 11.10
CA ILE A 28 0.99 -12.91 12.04
C ILE A 28 1.35 -14.03 13.04
N VAL A 29 1.81 -15.19 12.55
CA VAL A 29 2.23 -16.31 13.39
C VAL A 29 3.39 -15.92 14.30
N LYS A 30 4.44 -15.30 13.74
CA LYS A 30 5.62 -14.85 14.52
C LYS A 30 5.26 -13.84 15.61
N SER A 31 4.28 -12.96 15.34
CA SER A 31 3.82 -11.94 16.29
C SER A 31 2.69 -12.42 17.20
N LYS A 32 2.37 -13.73 17.23
CA LYS A 32 1.23 -14.30 17.96
C LYS A 32 -0.08 -13.55 17.70
N GLY A 33 -0.26 -13.09 16.47
CA GLY A 33 -1.46 -12.37 16.04
C GLY A 33 -1.53 -10.91 16.44
N ARG A 34 -0.47 -10.31 17.01
CA ARG A 34 -0.44 -8.89 17.37
C ARG A 34 -0.40 -7.97 16.13
N ILE A 35 0.28 -8.39 15.08
CA ILE A 35 0.38 -7.63 13.82
C ILE A 35 -0.43 -8.34 12.75
N ARG A 36 -1.64 -7.82 12.43
CA ARG A 36 -2.56 -8.39 11.42
C ARG A 36 -2.77 -7.48 10.21
N THR A 37 -2.86 -6.18 10.46
CA THR A 37 -3.17 -5.16 9.46
C THR A 37 -2.18 -4.01 9.56
N SER A 38 -2.16 -3.16 8.53
CA SER A 38 -1.34 -1.93 8.51
C SER A 38 -2.25 -0.71 8.57
N VAL A 39 -1.88 0.29 9.38
CA VAL A 39 -2.51 1.63 9.40
C VAL A 39 -2.41 2.32 8.04
N LYS A 40 -1.48 1.88 7.18
CA LYS A 40 -1.26 2.42 5.83
C LYS A 40 -2.17 1.78 4.77
N HIS A 41 -3.15 0.96 5.19
CA HIS A 41 -4.17 0.43 4.30
C HIS A 41 -5.04 1.56 3.75
N ARG A 42 -5.28 1.56 2.43
CA ARG A 42 -5.85 2.68 1.69
C ARG A 42 -6.96 2.18 0.77
N SER A 43 -8.09 2.87 0.72
CA SER A 43 -9.10 2.69 -0.34
C SER A 43 -9.01 3.80 -1.38
N TRP A 44 -9.17 3.47 -2.66
CA TRP A 44 -9.13 4.46 -3.74
C TRP A 44 -10.31 5.44 -3.70
N ARG A 45 -11.45 5.03 -3.12
CA ARG A 45 -12.64 5.87 -2.97
C ARG A 45 -12.46 6.92 -1.87
N THR A 46 -11.88 6.53 -0.75
CA THR A 46 -11.81 7.37 0.46
C THR A 46 -10.52 8.18 0.54
N GLN A 47 -9.39 7.64 0.08
CA GLN A 47 -8.06 8.24 0.27
C GLN A 47 -7.31 8.37 -1.07
N ARG A 48 -7.13 9.61 -1.52
CA ARG A 48 -6.45 9.94 -2.78
C ARG A 48 -4.92 9.99 -2.59
N ILE A 49 -4.18 9.50 -3.59
CA ILE A 49 -2.72 9.65 -3.63
C ILE A 49 -2.43 11.05 -4.16
N LYS A 50 -1.73 11.87 -3.37
CA LYS A 50 -1.22 13.15 -3.85
C LYS A 50 -0.06 12.88 -4.83
N PRO A 51 -0.12 13.41 -6.07
CA PRO A 51 0.95 13.25 -7.05
C PRO A 51 2.28 13.89 -6.60
#